data_AF-A0A2G9NRY8-F1
#
_entry.id   AF-A0A2G9NRY8-F1
#
_cell.length_a   1.000
_cell.length_b   1.000
_cell.length_c   1.000
_cell.angle_alpha   90.00
_cell.angle_beta   90.00
_cell.angle_gamma   90.00
#
_symmetry.space_group_name_H-M   'P 1'
#
loop_
_entity.id
_entity.type
_entity.pdbx_description
1 polymer ?
#
loop_
_entity_poly.entity_id
_entity_poly.type
_entity_poly.pdbx_seq_one_letter_code
_entity_poly.pdbx_strand_id
1 'polypeptide(L)'
;MTDDAQDKLKSLLERYMQKKNATLRRKNINLNCIDTYPEPDPIDISTFTLTVDMGLETLDTKLFTENVTIAKVAYKGGIVGVSCGNLFRGEKKDKKNNTKAMKNCRMRKRRQYFYNQVSCRLIPTWNDELLPEQVFKDKAVLRRRGVKIFKNGSLHITGAKHEKDAHHIVMFMKQCIIHIGKKLGKDIYTASDHIKKNPGAWITKKEHICIRMIKGRFHTNFPIKRKIVADLLDKKYYLDTEYSPNKYMGVKMRFMYNELNTKNDGICYCNCFREHPEIICDGLCSPYSCGIRHDGGKGILADGNSINGCKSVHLCIFQTGSISITGATSLKQVNTVYQFANTFFKKHFSEIIQLKSDEIINTKKNMKPYQILLSRYDEETVNLFFDTMEHIIKIEKQSYT
;
A
#
# COMPACT_ATOMS: atom_id res chain seq x y z
N MET A 1 -37.43 -38.01 46.75
CA MET A 1 -37.69 -37.54 45.37
C MET A 1 -38.15 -38.73 44.55
N THR A 2 -39.24 -38.61 43.79
CA THR A 2 -39.73 -39.68 42.92
C THR A 2 -38.69 -40.01 41.83
N ASP A 3 -38.65 -41.25 41.36
CA ASP A 3 -37.73 -41.69 40.30
C ASP A 3 -37.83 -40.81 39.04
N ASP A 4 -39.02 -40.31 38.74
CA ASP A 4 -39.30 -39.36 37.67
C ASP A 4 -38.53 -38.02 37.80
N ALA A 5 -38.29 -37.54 39.02
CA ALA A 5 -37.51 -36.32 39.25
C ALA A 5 -36.00 -36.55 39.07
N GLN A 6 -35.51 -37.76 39.36
CA GLN A 6 -34.11 -38.13 39.16
C GLN A 6 -33.78 -38.33 37.67
N ASP A 7 -34.66 -38.97 36.91
CA ASP A 7 -34.49 -39.13 35.47
C ASP A 7 -34.57 -37.79 34.74
N LYS A 8 -35.43 -36.88 35.21
CA LYS A 8 -35.51 -35.51 34.69
C LYS A 8 -34.22 -34.73 34.96
N LEU A 9 -33.65 -34.85 36.15
CA LEU A 9 -32.39 -34.20 36.53
C LEU A 9 -31.20 -34.77 35.74
N LYS A 10 -31.13 -36.10 35.58
CA LYS A 10 -30.08 -36.78 34.81
C LYS A 10 -30.15 -36.40 33.33
N SER A 11 -31.34 -36.36 32.73
CA SER A 11 -31.51 -35.91 31.35
C SER A 11 -31.15 -34.43 31.15
N LEU A 12 -31.38 -33.58 32.17
CA LEU A 12 -30.99 -32.18 32.15
C LEU A 12 -29.47 -32.02 32.25
N LEU A 13 -28.81 -32.83 33.09
CA LEU A 13 -27.36 -32.90 33.23
C LEU A 13 -26.69 -33.40 31.95
N GLU A 14 -27.19 -34.46 31.32
CA GLU A 14 -26.66 -34.97 30.06
C GLU A 14 -26.82 -33.96 28.92
N ARG A 15 -27.99 -33.29 28.81
CA ARG A 15 -28.18 -32.19 27.85
C ARG A 15 -27.27 -31.00 28.15
N TYR A 16 -27.02 -30.71 29.43
CA TYR A 16 -26.10 -29.66 29.84
C TYR A 16 -24.65 -30.01 29.46
N MET A 17 -24.20 -31.24 29.72
CA MET A 17 -22.86 -31.71 29.38
C MET A 17 -22.65 -31.78 27.87
N GLN A 18 -23.64 -32.24 27.09
CA GLN A 18 -23.59 -32.20 25.63
C GLN A 18 -23.55 -30.77 25.08
N LYS A 19 -24.33 -29.84 25.64
CA LYS A 19 -24.27 -28.41 25.27
C LYS A 19 -22.98 -27.75 25.73
N LYS A 20 -22.44 -28.09 26.91
CA LYS A 20 -21.15 -27.60 27.43
C LYS A 20 -20.02 -28.09 26.53
N ASN A 21 -20.00 -29.36 26.15
CA ASN A 21 -18.99 -29.93 25.24
C ASN A 21 -19.11 -29.38 23.82
N ALA A 22 -20.33 -29.15 23.30
CA ALA A 22 -20.53 -28.47 22.02
C ALA A 22 -20.10 -26.99 22.08
N THR A 23 -20.30 -26.32 23.22
CA THR A 23 -19.89 -24.93 23.44
C THR A 23 -18.39 -24.81 23.68
N LEU A 24 -17.76 -25.76 24.36
CA LEU A 24 -16.31 -25.89 24.52
C LEU A 24 -15.63 -26.22 23.19
N ARG A 25 -16.23 -27.11 22.37
CA ARG A 25 -15.77 -27.33 20.98
C ARG A 25 -15.89 -26.05 20.13
N ARG A 26 -16.93 -25.23 20.32
CA ARG A 26 -17.06 -23.91 19.67
C ARG A 26 -16.11 -22.84 20.25
N LYS A 27 -15.77 -22.91 21.55
CA LYS A 27 -14.80 -22.01 22.21
C LYS A 27 -13.35 -22.35 21.87
N ASN A 28 -12.99 -23.63 21.76
CA ASN A 28 -11.67 -24.08 21.32
C ASN A 28 -11.39 -23.81 19.85
N ILE A 29 -12.44 -23.57 19.04
CA ILE A 29 -12.29 -23.11 17.65
C ILE A 29 -11.89 -21.63 17.55
N ASN A 30 -11.87 -20.85 18.65
CA ASN A 30 -11.56 -19.40 18.59
C ASN A 30 -10.47 -18.88 19.53
N LEU A 31 -9.87 -19.73 20.38
CA LEU A 31 -8.66 -19.40 21.16
C LEU A 31 -7.38 -19.91 20.46
N ASN A 32 -7.47 -21.04 19.76
CA ASN A 32 -6.37 -21.57 18.92
C ASN A 32 -6.02 -20.64 17.73
N CYS A 33 -6.82 -19.61 17.46
CA CYS A 33 -6.58 -18.66 16.37
C CYS A 33 -5.50 -17.62 16.69
N ILE A 34 -5.12 -17.44 17.96
CA ILE A 34 -4.04 -16.53 18.37
C ILE A 34 -2.67 -17.24 18.29
N ASP A 35 -2.66 -18.57 18.38
CA ASP A 35 -1.40 -19.33 18.48
C ASP A 35 -0.72 -19.52 17.12
N THR A 36 -1.45 -19.35 16.01
CA THR A 36 -0.91 -19.53 14.67
C THR A 36 -0.86 -18.22 13.91
N TYR A 37 0.34 -17.71 13.67
CA TYR A 37 0.57 -16.56 12.80
C TYR A 37 0.19 -16.93 11.35
N PRO A 38 -0.80 -16.26 10.74
CA PRO A 38 -1.09 -16.48 9.33
C PRO A 38 0.02 -15.84 8.49
N GLU A 39 0.58 -16.64 7.57
CA GLU A 39 1.64 -16.12 6.70
C GLU A 39 1.07 -15.06 5.74
N PRO A 40 1.80 -13.94 5.53
CA PRO A 40 1.36 -12.84 4.69
C PRO A 40 1.43 -13.22 3.20
N ASP A 41 0.61 -12.53 2.40
CA ASP A 41 0.67 -12.65 0.94
C ASP A 41 2.03 -12.22 0.40
N PRO A 42 2.51 -12.85 -0.70
CA PRO A 42 3.69 -12.36 -1.39
C PRO A 42 3.49 -10.92 -1.88
N ILE A 43 4.59 -10.17 -1.95
CA ILE A 43 4.53 -8.77 -2.38
C ILE A 43 4.13 -8.66 -3.87
N ASP A 44 3.01 -7.96 -4.11
CA ASP A 44 2.53 -7.61 -5.45
C ASP A 44 3.04 -6.21 -5.85
N ILE A 45 3.84 -6.16 -6.91
CA ILE A 45 4.29 -4.90 -7.49
C ILE A 45 3.15 -4.28 -8.29
N SER A 46 2.52 -3.29 -7.67
CA SER A 46 1.34 -2.63 -8.23
C SER A 46 1.69 -1.80 -9.46
N THR A 47 2.66 -0.90 -9.37
CA THR A 47 3.02 0.07 -10.43
C THR A 47 4.43 0.62 -10.24
N PHE A 48 5.02 1.06 -11.35
CA PHE A 48 6.25 1.84 -11.45
C PHE A 48 5.93 3.27 -11.88
N THR A 49 6.75 4.21 -11.42
CA THR A 49 6.86 5.57 -11.93
C THR A 49 8.25 5.71 -12.56
N LEU A 50 8.28 6.04 -13.84
CA LEU A 50 9.49 6.10 -14.64
C LEU A 50 9.69 7.52 -15.14
N THR A 51 10.93 7.97 -15.21
CA THR A 51 11.31 9.13 -16.03
C THR A 51 12.19 8.67 -17.16
N VAL A 52 11.95 9.22 -18.34
CA VAL A 52 12.67 8.84 -19.54
C VAL A 52 13.11 10.09 -20.30
N ASP A 53 14.35 10.12 -20.77
CA ASP A 53 14.82 11.17 -21.66
C ASP A 53 14.73 10.70 -23.12
N MET A 54 13.96 11.43 -23.94
CA MET A 54 13.85 11.15 -25.39
C MET A 54 15.03 11.73 -26.19
N GLY A 55 15.92 12.52 -25.56
CA GLY A 55 17.08 13.16 -26.18
C GLY A 55 16.76 14.38 -27.05
N LEU A 56 15.54 14.91 -26.93
CA LEU A 56 15.12 16.16 -27.58
C LEU A 56 15.66 17.35 -26.78
N GLU A 57 16.00 18.44 -27.46
CA GLU A 57 16.34 19.70 -26.79
C GLU A 57 15.06 20.46 -26.45
N THR A 58 14.14 20.56 -27.41
CA THR A 58 12.84 21.19 -27.21
C THR A 58 11.72 20.46 -27.94
N LEU A 59 10.50 20.55 -27.39
CA LEU A 59 9.25 20.08 -27.97
C LEU A 59 8.19 21.17 -27.80
N ASP A 60 7.51 21.54 -28.89
CA ASP A 60 6.35 22.42 -28.84
C ASP A 60 5.14 21.65 -28.27
N THR A 61 5.00 21.75 -26.95
CA THR A 61 3.94 21.10 -26.18
C THR A 61 2.54 21.56 -26.58
N LYS A 62 2.40 22.79 -27.09
CA LYS A 62 1.12 23.35 -27.55
C LYS A 62 0.74 22.74 -28.89
N LEU A 63 1.63 22.78 -29.87
CA LEU A 63 1.41 22.15 -31.19
C LEU A 63 1.15 20.65 -31.05
N PHE A 64 1.89 19.96 -30.17
CA PHE A 64 1.63 18.56 -29.86
C PHE A 64 0.20 18.36 -29.35
N THR A 65 -0.22 19.15 -28.36
CA THR A 65 -1.56 19.02 -27.75
C THR A 65 -2.68 19.31 -28.75
N GLU A 66 -2.51 20.30 -29.63
CA GLU A 66 -3.50 20.70 -30.63
C GLU A 66 -3.65 19.66 -31.75
N ASN A 67 -2.56 18.98 -32.11
CA ASN A 67 -2.52 18.15 -33.31
C ASN A 67 -2.49 16.64 -33.06
N VAL A 68 -2.19 16.19 -31.83
CA VAL A 68 -2.16 14.76 -31.53
C VAL A 68 -3.51 14.09 -31.78
N THR A 69 -3.48 12.90 -32.36
CA THR A 69 -4.70 12.13 -32.64
C THR A 69 -5.25 11.56 -31.33
N ILE A 70 -6.53 11.83 -31.08
CA ILE A 70 -7.24 11.23 -29.95
C ILE A 70 -7.93 9.95 -30.42
N ALA A 71 -7.59 8.84 -29.78
CA ALA A 71 -8.25 7.56 -29.99
C ALA A 71 -9.73 7.69 -29.59
N LYS A 72 -10.63 7.57 -30.58
CA LYS A 72 -12.09 7.59 -30.37
C LYS A 72 -12.62 6.30 -29.74
N VAL A 73 -11.81 5.25 -29.77
CA VAL A 73 -12.20 3.89 -29.45
C VAL A 73 -11.16 3.29 -28.51
N ALA A 74 -11.54 3.06 -27.25
CA ALA A 74 -10.62 2.66 -26.19
C ALA A 74 -9.85 1.35 -26.49
N TYR A 75 -10.44 0.42 -27.24
CA TYR A 75 -9.85 -0.90 -27.52
C TYR A 75 -8.80 -0.91 -28.65
N LYS A 76 -8.70 0.16 -29.45
CA LYS A 76 -7.60 0.30 -30.43
C LYS A 76 -6.31 0.87 -29.81
N GLY A 77 -6.38 1.22 -28.53
CA GLY A 77 -5.35 1.91 -27.75
C GLY A 77 -4.89 3.25 -28.35
N GLY A 78 -3.93 3.87 -27.68
CA GLY A 78 -3.45 5.21 -28.00
C GLY A 78 -3.93 6.28 -27.01
N ILE A 79 -3.80 7.55 -27.39
CA ILE A 79 -4.08 8.69 -26.51
C ILE A 79 -5.59 8.93 -26.45
N VAL A 80 -6.20 8.69 -25.30
CA VAL A 80 -7.64 8.93 -25.08
C VAL A 80 -7.92 10.32 -24.52
N GLY A 81 -6.90 11.02 -24.04
CA GLY A 81 -7.03 12.41 -23.64
C GLY A 81 -5.69 13.09 -23.43
N VAL A 82 -5.65 14.38 -23.71
CA VAL A 82 -4.45 15.22 -23.64
C VAL A 82 -4.81 16.59 -23.06
N SER A 83 -3.87 17.20 -22.32
CA SER A 83 -4.05 18.54 -21.75
C SER A 83 -2.74 19.30 -21.63
N CYS A 84 -2.77 20.60 -21.93
CA CYS A 84 -1.67 21.54 -21.75
C CYS A 84 -2.25 22.93 -21.43
N GLY A 85 -1.92 23.49 -20.26
CA GLY A 85 -2.55 24.73 -19.79
C GLY A 85 -4.08 24.63 -19.73
N ASN A 86 -4.76 25.52 -20.46
CA ASN A 86 -6.22 25.53 -20.61
C ASN A 86 -6.75 24.58 -21.70
N LEU A 87 -5.88 24.10 -22.58
CA LEU A 87 -6.28 23.25 -23.69
C LEU A 87 -6.49 21.82 -23.21
N PHE A 88 -7.63 21.24 -23.58
CA PHE A 88 -8.01 19.88 -23.26
C PHE A 88 -8.70 19.23 -24.46
N ARG A 89 -8.28 18.01 -24.84
CA ARG A 89 -8.91 17.20 -25.89
C ARG A 89 -9.09 15.75 -25.41
N GLY A 90 -10.19 15.10 -25.82
CA GLY A 90 -10.51 13.70 -25.52
C GLY A 90 -11.46 13.47 -24.34
N GLU A 91 -11.52 12.24 -23.82
CA GLU A 91 -12.45 11.85 -22.74
C GLU A 91 -12.18 12.67 -21.48
N LYS A 92 -13.13 13.39 -20.88
CA LYS A 92 -12.88 14.10 -19.60
C LYS A 92 -12.51 13.10 -18.49
N LYS A 93 -11.80 13.53 -17.43
CA LYS A 93 -11.76 12.74 -16.18
C LYS A 93 -13.21 12.64 -15.73
N ASP A 94 -13.73 11.43 -15.54
CA ASP A 94 -15.03 11.23 -14.92
C ASP A 94 -15.04 11.98 -13.59
N LYS A 95 -15.72 13.13 -13.58
CA LYS A 95 -16.16 13.72 -12.34
C LYS A 95 -17.27 12.79 -11.88
N LYS A 96 -16.93 11.76 -11.09
CA LYS A 96 -17.95 11.02 -10.34
C LYS A 96 -18.87 12.08 -9.71
N ASN A 97 -20.16 11.96 -9.98
CA ASN A 97 -21.24 12.81 -9.48
C ASN A 97 -21.16 12.92 -7.96
N ASN A 98 -20.40 13.88 -7.46
CA ASN A 98 -20.44 14.31 -6.08
C ASN A 98 -21.17 15.64 -6.08
N THR A 99 -22.49 15.59 -6.23
CA THR A 99 -23.42 16.72 -6.10
C THR A 99 -23.29 17.42 -4.74
N LYS A 100 -22.69 16.77 -3.73
CA LYS A 100 -22.34 17.41 -2.45
C LYS A 100 -21.06 18.27 -2.45
N ALA A 101 -20.17 18.13 -3.45
CA ALA A 101 -18.94 18.93 -3.52
C ALA A 101 -19.11 20.30 -4.22
N MET A 102 -20.28 20.60 -4.78
CA MET A 102 -20.53 21.87 -5.47
C MET A 102 -20.82 23.05 -4.53
N LYS A 103 -21.34 22.82 -3.32
CA LYS A 103 -21.65 23.93 -2.39
C LYS A 103 -20.43 24.51 -1.66
N ASN A 104 -19.32 23.74 -1.54
CA ASN A 104 -18.09 24.23 -0.90
C ASN A 104 -17.01 24.72 -1.89
N CYS A 105 -17.33 24.84 -3.18
CA CYS A 105 -16.38 25.24 -4.24
C CYS A 105 -16.24 26.77 -4.45
N ARG A 106 -16.74 27.62 -3.55
CA ARG A 106 -16.59 29.09 -3.68
C ARG A 106 -15.17 29.61 -3.42
N MET A 107 -14.22 28.76 -3.04
CA MET A 107 -12.80 29.11 -2.88
C MET A 107 -11.91 28.16 -3.71
N ARG A 108 -12.17 28.03 -5.02
CA ARG A 108 -11.24 27.34 -5.91
C ARG A 108 -10.07 28.29 -6.20
N LYS A 109 -8.99 28.17 -5.42
CA LYS A 109 -7.66 28.73 -5.73
C LYS A 109 -7.40 28.58 -7.24
N ARG A 110 -7.03 29.67 -7.92
CA ARG A 110 -6.65 29.68 -9.34
C ARG A 110 -5.81 28.43 -9.62
N ARG A 111 -6.27 27.56 -10.51
CA ARG A 111 -5.47 26.38 -10.87
C ARG A 111 -4.16 26.90 -11.45
N GLN A 112 -3.05 26.56 -10.82
CA GLN A 112 -1.74 26.87 -11.37
C GLN A 112 -1.57 26.05 -12.64
N TYR A 113 -1.50 26.74 -13.79
CA TYR A 113 -1.34 26.11 -15.08
C TYR A 113 0.14 25.85 -15.35
N PHE A 114 0.48 24.62 -15.69
CA PHE A 114 1.83 24.24 -16.09
C PHE A 114 1.90 24.24 -17.61
N TYR A 115 2.30 25.36 -18.21
CA TYR A 115 2.43 25.50 -19.67
C TYR A 115 3.64 24.73 -20.24
N ASN A 116 4.58 24.34 -19.36
CA ASN A 116 5.81 23.64 -19.74
C ASN A 116 5.66 22.11 -19.83
N GLN A 117 4.44 21.58 -19.69
CA GLN A 117 4.18 20.14 -19.80
C GLN A 117 2.85 19.83 -20.49
N VAL A 118 2.82 18.73 -21.23
CA VAL A 118 1.60 18.07 -21.70
C VAL A 118 1.30 16.90 -20.77
N SER A 119 0.04 16.70 -20.39
CA SER A 119 -0.41 15.49 -19.70
C SER A 119 -1.30 14.66 -20.61
N CYS A 120 -0.83 13.48 -20.97
CA CYS A 120 -1.49 12.48 -21.80
C CYS A 120 -2.05 11.33 -20.92
N ARG A 121 -3.22 10.83 -21.30
CA ARG A 121 -3.74 9.53 -20.87
C ARG A 121 -3.66 8.57 -22.03
N LEU A 122 -2.89 7.52 -21.83
CA LEU A 122 -2.56 6.53 -22.83
C LEU A 122 -3.19 5.19 -22.45
N ILE A 123 -3.83 4.53 -23.40
CA ILE A 123 -4.18 3.12 -23.29
C ILE A 123 -3.12 2.34 -24.08
N PRO A 124 -2.29 1.52 -23.42
CA PRO A 124 -1.27 0.75 -24.11
C PRO A 124 -1.94 -0.33 -24.99
N THR A 125 -1.36 -0.59 -26.17
CA THR A 125 -1.75 -1.70 -27.06
C THR A 125 -0.79 -2.88 -27.00
N TRP A 126 0.36 -2.71 -26.34
CA TRP A 126 1.53 -3.59 -26.44
C TRP A 126 1.69 -4.55 -25.26
N ASN A 127 0.74 -4.61 -24.33
CA ASN A 127 0.71 -5.59 -23.24
C ASN A 127 -0.64 -5.52 -22.53
N ASP A 128 -1.44 -6.57 -22.65
CA ASP A 128 -1.69 -7.51 -21.56
C ASP A 128 -1.81 -8.88 -22.25
N GLU A 129 -1.21 -9.94 -21.68
CA GLU A 129 -1.35 -11.32 -22.18
C GLU A 129 -2.82 -11.60 -22.52
N LEU A 130 -3.08 -12.02 -23.76
CA LEU A 130 -4.35 -12.57 -24.25
C LEU A 130 -5.58 -12.03 -23.52
N LEU A 131 -6.05 -10.84 -23.88
CA LEU A 131 -7.44 -10.51 -23.59
C LEU A 131 -8.29 -11.14 -24.70
N PRO A 132 -8.94 -12.31 -24.48
CA PRO A 132 -9.93 -12.80 -25.42
C PRO A 132 -11.00 -11.72 -25.64
N GLU A 133 -11.64 -11.74 -26.80
CA GLU A 133 -12.74 -10.83 -27.20
C GLU A 133 -13.81 -10.62 -26.10
N GLN A 134 -13.92 -11.55 -25.14
CA GLN A 134 -14.85 -11.49 -24.02
C GLN A 134 -14.46 -10.51 -22.89
N VAL A 135 -13.17 -10.18 -22.66
CA VAL A 135 -12.79 -9.22 -21.61
C VAL A 135 -13.19 -7.79 -21.97
N PHE A 136 -13.46 -7.52 -23.25
CA PHE A 136 -13.93 -6.22 -23.74
C PHE A 136 -15.37 -5.86 -23.30
N LYS A 137 -16.15 -6.83 -22.79
CA LYS A 137 -17.48 -6.58 -22.24
C LYS A 137 -17.43 -5.93 -20.84
N ASP A 138 -16.37 -6.20 -20.08
CA ASP A 138 -16.13 -5.51 -18.81
C ASP A 138 -15.25 -4.28 -19.05
N LYS A 139 -15.84 -3.09 -18.92
CA LYS A 139 -15.15 -1.77 -18.94
C LYS A 139 -13.99 -1.63 -17.93
N ALA A 140 -13.66 -2.69 -17.19
CA ALA A 140 -12.80 -2.69 -16.01
C ALA A 140 -11.30 -2.91 -16.29
N VAL A 141 -10.86 -3.36 -17.47
CA VAL A 141 -9.49 -3.93 -17.60
C VAL A 141 -8.63 -3.31 -18.71
N LEU A 142 -8.78 -2.02 -19.03
CA LEU A 142 -7.71 -1.28 -19.74
C LEU A 142 -7.11 -0.24 -18.81
N ARG A 143 -6.03 -0.64 -18.12
CA ARG A 143 -5.33 0.26 -17.19
C ARG A 143 -4.63 1.38 -17.95
N ARG A 144 -5.21 2.57 -17.89
CA ARG A 144 -4.63 3.78 -18.48
C ARG A 144 -3.29 4.11 -17.83
N ARG A 145 -2.29 4.48 -18.64
CA ARG A 145 -1.00 5.03 -18.21
C ARG A 145 -1.05 6.55 -18.28
N GLY A 146 -0.61 7.21 -17.23
CA GLY A 146 -0.46 8.67 -17.23
C GLY A 146 0.93 9.04 -17.72
N VAL A 147 1.02 9.80 -18.80
CA VAL A 147 2.31 10.26 -19.35
C VAL A 147 2.34 11.78 -19.33
N LYS A 148 3.34 12.36 -18.67
CA LYS A 148 3.64 13.79 -18.79
C LYS A 148 4.82 13.96 -19.72
N ILE A 149 4.71 14.91 -20.65
CA ILE A 149 5.75 15.25 -21.62
C ILE A 149 6.18 16.68 -21.31
N PHE A 150 7.47 16.90 -21.06
CA PHE A 150 8.00 18.22 -20.76
C PHE A 150 8.56 18.89 -22.02
N LYS A 151 8.69 20.22 -21.98
CA LYS A 151 9.25 21.01 -23.10
C LYS A 151 10.65 20.54 -23.51
N ASN A 152 11.44 20.01 -22.59
CA ASN A 152 12.78 19.47 -22.88
C ASN A 152 12.76 18.03 -23.41
N GLY A 153 11.61 17.49 -23.83
CA GLY A 153 11.50 16.12 -24.32
C GLY A 153 11.58 15.02 -23.26
N SER A 154 11.72 15.35 -21.97
CA SER A 154 11.62 14.32 -20.93
C SER A 154 10.19 13.85 -20.74
N LEU A 155 10.04 12.57 -20.41
CA LEU A 155 8.78 11.91 -20.10
C LEU A 155 8.74 11.54 -18.62
N HIS A 156 7.58 11.71 -18.00
CA HIS A 156 7.27 11.17 -16.68
C HIS A 156 6.05 10.26 -16.79
N ILE A 157 6.28 8.96 -16.62
CA ILE A 157 5.32 7.88 -16.83
C ILE A 157 4.86 7.37 -15.47
N THR A 158 3.56 7.36 -15.25
CA THR A 158 2.92 6.86 -14.03
C THR A 158 2.02 5.67 -14.35
N GLY A 159 2.04 4.67 -13.46
CA GLY A 159 1.20 3.49 -13.58
C GLY A 159 1.77 2.41 -14.51
N ALA A 160 3.06 2.50 -14.88
CA ALA A 160 3.74 1.44 -15.63
C ALA A 160 3.75 0.14 -14.83
N LYS A 161 3.72 -1.01 -15.50
CA LYS A 161 3.80 -2.33 -14.86
C LYS A 161 5.19 -2.93 -14.91
N HIS A 162 5.95 -2.60 -15.95
CA HIS A 162 7.29 -3.10 -16.18
C HIS A 162 8.16 -1.96 -16.71
N GLU A 163 9.48 -2.07 -16.56
CA GLU A 163 10.42 -1.14 -17.17
C GLU A 163 10.24 -1.08 -18.70
N LYS A 164 9.90 -2.21 -19.33
CA LYS A 164 9.59 -2.30 -20.77
C LYS A 164 8.46 -1.37 -21.23
N ASP A 165 7.53 -0.99 -20.34
CA ASP A 165 6.46 -0.04 -20.67
C ASP A 165 7.04 1.31 -21.12
N ALA A 166 8.17 1.74 -20.54
CA ALA A 166 8.81 2.99 -20.93
C ALA A 166 9.23 2.97 -22.40
N HIS A 167 9.85 1.89 -22.87
CA HIS A 167 10.34 1.77 -24.24
C HIS A 167 9.17 1.88 -25.24
N HIS A 168 8.09 1.14 -25.03
CA HIS A 168 6.92 1.21 -25.90
C HIS A 168 6.26 2.60 -25.89
N ILE A 169 6.18 3.25 -24.73
CA ILE A 169 5.62 4.60 -24.61
C ILE A 169 6.48 5.61 -25.40
N VAL A 170 7.81 5.54 -25.27
CA VAL A 170 8.73 6.41 -26.01
C VAL A 170 8.55 6.22 -27.50
N MET A 171 8.52 4.97 -27.97
CA MET A 171 8.32 4.65 -29.39
C MET A 171 6.98 5.17 -29.91
N PHE A 172 5.91 4.99 -29.13
CA PHE A 172 4.59 5.53 -29.46
C PHE A 172 4.59 7.07 -29.52
N MET A 173 5.22 7.74 -28.55
CA MET A 173 5.32 9.20 -28.53
C MET A 173 6.15 9.74 -29.70
N LYS A 174 7.26 9.08 -30.04
CA LYS A 174 8.07 9.37 -31.23
C LYS A 174 7.22 9.35 -32.50
N GLN A 175 6.44 8.28 -32.69
CA GLN A 175 5.54 8.16 -33.85
C GLN A 175 4.51 9.30 -33.90
N CYS A 176 3.93 9.67 -32.75
CA CYS A 176 3.00 10.79 -32.67
C CYS A 176 3.67 12.11 -33.07
N ILE A 177 4.86 12.41 -32.53
CA ILE A 177 5.60 13.65 -32.79
C ILE A 177 5.95 13.77 -34.29
N ILE A 178 6.50 12.70 -34.88
CA ILE A 178 6.87 12.67 -36.31
C ILE A 178 5.63 12.83 -37.20
N HIS A 179 4.54 12.13 -36.87
CA HIS A 179 3.30 12.22 -37.65
C HIS A 179 2.72 13.64 -37.64
N ILE A 180 2.74 14.32 -36.48
CA ILE A 180 2.29 15.71 -36.36
C ILE A 180 3.17 16.62 -37.22
N GLY A 181 4.50 16.45 -37.17
CA GLY A 181 5.42 17.27 -37.98
C GLY A 181 5.15 17.14 -39.48
N LYS A 182 4.98 15.90 -39.96
CA LYS A 182 4.60 15.61 -41.37
C LYS A 182 3.27 16.27 -41.74
N LYS A 183 2.25 16.16 -40.88
CA LYS A 183 0.92 16.75 -41.10
C LYS A 183 0.98 18.28 -41.21
N LEU A 184 1.85 18.93 -40.44
CA LEU A 184 1.99 20.39 -40.41
C LEU A 184 2.99 20.93 -41.44
N GLY A 185 3.74 20.06 -42.11
CA GLY A 185 4.83 20.47 -43.02
C GLY A 185 6.00 21.15 -42.29
N LYS A 186 6.13 20.98 -40.96
CA LYS A 186 7.22 21.54 -40.16
C LYS A 186 7.47 20.70 -38.91
N ASP A 187 8.72 20.65 -38.46
CA ASP A 187 9.05 19.99 -37.19
C ASP A 187 8.45 20.75 -36.00
N ILE A 188 8.01 19.98 -35.00
CA ILE A 188 7.47 20.49 -33.73
C ILE A 188 8.45 20.31 -32.58
N TYR A 189 9.69 19.93 -32.87
CA TYR A 189 10.74 19.66 -31.89
C TYR A 189 12.10 20.11 -32.44
N THR A 190 13.04 20.38 -31.55
CA THR A 190 14.46 20.43 -31.88
C THR A 190 15.15 19.23 -31.25
N ALA A 191 15.94 18.54 -32.05
CA ALA A 191 16.74 17.41 -31.62
C ALA A 191 18.19 17.84 -31.40
N SER A 192 18.87 17.17 -30.47
CA SER A 192 20.32 17.28 -30.35
C SER A 192 21.01 16.91 -31.66
N ASP A 193 22.19 17.47 -31.92
CA ASP A 193 22.95 17.18 -33.15
C ASP A 193 23.27 15.68 -33.31
N HIS A 194 23.39 14.96 -32.20
CA HIS A 194 23.52 13.50 -32.17
C HIS A 194 22.29 12.80 -32.77
N ILE A 195 21.08 13.27 -32.43
CA ILE A 195 19.83 12.73 -32.98
C ILE A 195 19.62 13.13 -34.44
N LYS A 196 19.99 14.35 -34.83
CA LYS A 196 19.91 14.80 -36.24
C LYS A 196 20.77 13.92 -37.16
N LYS A 197 21.96 13.53 -36.69
CA LYS A 197 22.89 12.66 -37.43
C LYS A 197 22.47 11.19 -37.41
N ASN A 198 21.76 10.74 -36.38
CA ASN A 198 21.28 9.36 -36.22
C ASN A 198 19.80 9.31 -35.79
N PRO A 199 18.82 9.31 -36.72
CA PRO A 199 17.39 9.27 -36.40
C PRO A 199 16.94 8.00 -35.62
N GLY A 200 17.73 6.93 -35.68
CA GLY A 200 17.59 5.73 -34.84
C GLY A 200 17.92 5.95 -33.36
N ALA A 201 18.65 7.01 -33.02
CA ALA A 201 19.11 7.31 -31.66
C ALA A 201 18.03 7.84 -30.70
N TRP A 202 16.80 8.08 -31.17
CA TRP A 202 15.64 8.32 -30.26
C TRP A 202 15.31 7.09 -29.42
N ILE A 203 15.87 5.93 -29.77
CA ILE A 203 15.74 4.72 -28.97
C ILE A 203 16.39 4.99 -27.62
N THR A 204 15.56 5.04 -26.58
CA THR A 204 16.03 5.10 -25.20
C THR A 204 16.80 3.83 -24.91
N LYS A 205 18.13 3.95 -24.88
CA LYS A 205 18.98 2.98 -24.21
C LYS A 205 18.50 2.84 -22.76
N LYS A 206 18.78 1.69 -22.15
CA LYS A 206 18.40 1.42 -20.75
C LYS A 206 18.85 2.54 -19.80
N GLU A 207 20.02 3.13 -20.06
CA GLU A 207 20.58 4.26 -19.31
C GLU A 207 19.72 5.54 -19.30
N HIS A 208 18.79 5.70 -20.24
CA HIS A 208 17.88 6.85 -20.28
C HIS A 208 16.57 6.62 -19.52
N ILE A 209 16.36 5.41 -18.97
CA ILE A 209 15.17 5.08 -18.19
C ILE A 209 15.55 5.05 -16.71
N CYS A 210 14.96 5.94 -15.93
CA CYS A 210 15.18 6.00 -14.48
C CYS A 210 13.88 5.66 -13.75
N ILE A 211 13.92 4.62 -12.91
CA ILE A 211 12.83 4.30 -11.98
C ILE A 211 12.84 5.34 -10.86
N ARG A 212 11.77 6.13 -10.77
CA ARG A 212 11.60 7.14 -9.72
C ARG A 212 10.86 6.63 -8.50
N MET A 213 9.96 5.67 -8.70
CA MET A 213 9.18 5.08 -7.60
C MET A 213 8.62 3.72 -8.01
N ILE A 214 8.72 2.76 -7.10
CA ILE A 214 8.05 1.46 -7.15
C ILE A 214 7.00 1.45 -6.05
N LYS A 215 5.79 1.00 -6.38
CA LYS A 215 4.71 0.81 -5.41
C LYS A 215 4.39 -0.67 -5.27
N GLY A 216 4.65 -1.20 -4.08
CA GLY A 216 4.27 -2.56 -3.68
C GLY A 216 3.03 -2.57 -2.80
N ARG A 217 2.36 -3.73 -2.75
CA ARG A 217 1.32 -4.02 -1.77
C ARG A 217 1.38 -5.49 -1.36
N PHE A 218 0.95 -5.79 -0.15
CA PHE A 218 0.73 -7.15 0.33
C PHE A 218 -0.33 -7.14 1.43
N HIS A 219 -0.73 -8.30 1.91
CA HIS A 219 -1.73 -8.45 2.95
C HIS A 219 -1.18 -9.32 4.08
N THR A 220 -1.39 -8.91 5.33
CA THR A 220 -0.96 -9.70 6.49
C THR A 220 -1.88 -10.87 6.81
N ASN A 221 -3.08 -10.91 6.21
CA ASN A 221 -4.10 -11.93 6.43
C ASN A 221 -4.74 -11.92 7.83
N PHE A 222 -4.58 -10.82 8.56
CA PHE A 222 -5.30 -10.54 9.80
C PHE A 222 -5.53 -9.04 10.00
N PRO A 223 -6.61 -8.64 10.68
CA PRO A 223 -6.87 -7.25 11.03
C PRO A 223 -5.91 -6.73 12.11
N ILE A 224 -5.52 -5.45 12.03
CA ILE A 224 -4.43 -4.85 12.80
C ILE A 224 -4.93 -3.74 13.74
N LYS A 225 -4.55 -3.81 15.01
CA LYS A 225 -4.66 -2.73 16.01
C LYS A 225 -3.64 -1.62 15.71
N ARG A 226 -4.01 -0.73 14.78
CA ARG A 226 -3.16 0.38 14.28
C ARG A 226 -2.47 1.20 15.38
N LYS A 227 -3.16 1.52 16.48
CA LYS A 227 -2.58 2.30 17.59
C LYS A 227 -1.39 1.59 18.22
N ILE A 228 -1.53 0.29 18.51
CA ILE A 228 -0.46 -0.53 19.10
C ILE A 228 0.71 -0.65 18.13
N VAL A 229 0.45 -0.87 16.84
CA VAL A 229 1.51 -0.88 15.82
C VAL A 229 2.26 0.45 15.78
N ALA A 230 1.55 1.59 15.81
CA ALA A 230 2.18 2.90 15.81
C ALA A 230 3.05 3.10 17.06
N ASP A 231 2.53 2.76 18.25
CA ASP A 231 3.26 2.85 19.50
C ASP A 231 4.51 1.96 19.51
N LEU A 232 4.43 0.73 18.97
CA LEU A 232 5.58 -0.18 18.87
C LEU A 232 6.64 0.38 17.91
N LEU A 233 6.24 0.78 16.70
CA LEU A 233 7.19 1.30 15.70
C LEU A 233 7.90 2.57 16.19
N ASP A 234 7.16 3.49 16.80
CA ASP A 234 7.69 4.75 17.31
C ASP A 234 8.54 4.55 18.57
N LYS A 235 7.98 3.92 19.62
CA LYS A 235 8.61 3.90 20.95
C LYS A 235 9.59 2.76 21.16
N LYS A 236 9.35 1.60 20.52
CA LYS A 236 10.19 0.40 20.70
C LYS A 236 11.25 0.28 19.62
N TYR A 237 10.91 0.68 18.40
CA TYR A 237 11.81 0.60 17.23
C TYR A 237 12.41 1.95 16.83
N TYR A 238 11.97 3.06 17.42
CA TYR A 238 12.48 4.41 17.13
C TYR A 238 12.40 4.79 15.65
N LEU A 239 11.35 4.32 14.97
CA LEU A 239 11.09 4.58 13.55
C LEU A 239 10.16 5.77 13.39
N ASP A 240 10.46 6.66 12.44
CA ASP A 240 9.61 7.81 12.12
C ASP A 240 8.21 7.35 11.66
N THR A 241 7.25 7.49 12.57
CA THR A 241 5.91 6.92 12.45
C THR A 241 4.84 7.99 12.67
N GLU A 242 3.96 8.18 11.71
CA GLU A 242 2.81 9.09 11.79
C GLU A 242 1.51 8.28 11.92
N TYR A 243 0.82 8.42 13.06
CA TYR A 243 -0.53 7.89 13.25
C TYR A 243 -1.51 9.01 13.62
N SER A 244 -2.33 9.39 12.63
CA SER A 244 -3.38 10.40 12.79
C SER A 244 -4.68 9.87 12.20
N PRO A 245 -5.48 9.05 12.93
CA PRO A 245 -6.64 8.35 12.39
C PRO A 245 -7.72 9.28 11.81
N ASN A 246 -7.79 10.53 12.30
CA ASN A 246 -8.71 11.56 11.80
C ASN A 246 -8.27 12.17 10.46
N LYS A 247 -6.97 12.11 10.13
CA LYS A 247 -6.39 12.66 8.90
C LYS A 247 -6.08 11.58 7.86
N TYR A 248 -5.67 10.40 8.31
CA TYR A 248 -5.28 9.29 7.45
C TYR A 248 -5.65 7.94 8.08
N MET A 249 -6.19 7.04 7.27
CA MET A 249 -6.72 5.75 7.74
C MET A 249 -5.64 4.70 8.04
N GLY A 250 -4.39 4.93 7.68
CA GLY A 250 -3.28 4.00 7.97
C GLY A 250 -2.34 4.54 9.05
N VAL A 251 -1.49 3.67 9.57
CA VAL A 251 -0.22 4.09 10.19
C VAL A 251 0.76 4.30 9.04
N LYS A 252 1.40 5.46 8.97
CA LYS A 252 2.51 5.68 8.03
C LYS A 252 3.81 5.54 8.77
N MET A 253 4.76 4.81 8.22
CA MET A 253 6.09 4.63 8.76
C MET A 253 7.10 4.93 7.67
N ARG A 254 8.16 5.67 8.01
CA ARG A 254 9.29 5.94 7.14
C ARG A 254 10.42 4.96 7.49
N PHE A 255 10.78 4.13 6.52
CA PHE A 255 11.90 3.21 6.60
C PHE A 255 13.11 3.82 5.88
N MET A 256 14.21 4.02 6.59
CA MET A 256 15.45 4.50 5.98
C MET A 256 16.28 3.32 5.49
N TYR A 257 16.41 3.21 4.17
CA TYR A 257 17.17 2.17 3.50
C TYR A 257 18.58 2.66 3.14
N ASN A 258 19.58 1.84 3.43
CA ASN A 258 20.91 1.97 2.84
C ASN A 258 21.51 0.56 2.65
N GLU A 259 22.08 0.28 1.48
CA GLU A 259 22.72 -1.00 1.16
C GLU A 259 23.92 -1.30 2.06
N LEU A 260 24.58 -0.26 2.58
CA LEU A 260 25.67 -0.37 3.55
C LEU A 260 25.17 -0.67 4.98
N ASN A 261 23.86 -0.50 5.25
CA ASN A 261 23.28 -0.85 6.55
C ASN A 261 23.02 -2.36 6.62
N THR A 262 23.89 -3.09 7.30
CA THR A 262 23.76 -4.54 7.50
C THR A 262 22.60 -4.93 8.42
N LYS A 263 22.10 -4.01 9.26
CA LYS A 263 21.02 -4.30 10.22
C LYS A 263 19.65 -4.31 9.57
N ASN A 264 19.43 -3.52 8.52
CA ASN A 264 18.14 -3.41 7.81
C ASN A 264 16.92 -3.18 8.75
N ASP A 265 17.13 -2.42 9.81
CA ASP A 265 16.14 -2.12 10.85
C ASP A 265 15.29 -0.88 10.56
N GLY A 266 15.59 -0.16 9.46
CA GLY A 266 14.87 1.04 9.03
C GLY A 266 15.42 2.33 9.60
N ILE A 267 16.53 2.27 10.36
CA ILE A 267 17.23 3.43 10.91
C ILE A 267 18.40 3.80 10.00
N CYS A 268 18.63 5.09 9.79
CA CYS A 268 19.77 5.57 9.03
C CYS A 268 21.00 5.73 9.94
N TYR A 269 22.00 4.87 9.78
CA TYR A 269 23.27 4.91 10.52
C TYR A 269 24.35 5.75 9.82
N CYS A 270 23.96 6.89 9.25
CA CYS A 270 24.93 7.86 8.72
C CYS A 270 25.80 8.43 9.86
N ASN A 271 26.95 9.04 9.53
CA ASN A 271 27.87 9.60 10.55
C ASN A 271 27.16 10.56 11.52
N CYS A 272 26.13 11.29 11.05
CA CYS A 272 25.31 12.16 11.88
C CYS A 272 24.61 11.44 13.04
N PHE A 273 24.19 10.18 12.87
CA PHE A 273 23.55 9.41 13.94
C PHE A 273 24.53 9.06 15.08
N ARG A 274 25.84 8.94 14.77
CA ARG A 274 26.87 8.68 15.80
C ARG A 274 27.10 9.91 16.69
N GLU A 275 26.96 11.09 16.12
CA GLU A 275 27.17 12.37 16.80
C GLU A 275 25.90 12.86 17.51
N HIS A 276 24.71 12.54 16.98
CA HIS A 276 23.41 12.98 17.48
C HIS A 276 22.34 11.87 17.42
N PRO A 277 22.39 10.85 18.29
CA PRO A 277 21.43 9.74 18.29
C PRO A 277 19.98 10.18 18.58
N GLU A 278 19.77 11.35 19.19
CA GLU A 278 18.47 11.94 19.46
C GLU A 278 17.78 12.59 18.24
N ILE A 279 18.50 12.76 17.11
CA ILE A 279 17.97 13.43 15.91
C ILE A 279 17.60 12.39 14.85
N ILE A 280 16.33 12.41 14.41
CA ILE A 280 15.87 11.60 13.28
C ILE A 280 16.46 12.18 11.97
N CYS A 281 17.48 11.52 11.38
CA CYS A 281 18.04 11.93 10.07
C CYS A 281 16.95 11.82 9.00
N ASP A 282 16.85 12.81 8.12
CA ASP A 282 15.91 12.86 7.01
C ASP A 282 16.44 12.15 5.73
N GLY A 283 17.65 11.60 5.81
CA GLY A 283 18.34 10.88 4.73
C GLY A 283 19.19 11.77 3.82
N LEU A 284 19.31 13.07 4.12
CA LEU A 284 20.15 14.03 3.38
C LEU A 284 21.30 14.55 4.27
N CYS A 285 21.95 13.62 4.96
CA CYS A 285 23.01 13.93 5.90
C CYS A 285 24.34 14.18 5.12
N SER A 286 24.76 15.44 4.99
CA SER A 286 26.08 15.82 4.43
C SER A 286 27.21 15.33 5.36
N PRO A 287 28.42 15.00 4.87
CA PRO A 287 29.56 14.62 5.71
C PRO A 287 30.00 15.69 6.73
N TYR A 288 29.36 16.87 6.77
CA TYR A 288 29.77 18.01 7.59
C TYR A 288 28.70 18.65 8.49
N SER A 289 27.45 18.17 8.58
CA SER A 289 26.49 18.62 9.63
C SER A 289 25.10 18.01 9.47
N CYS A 290 24.51 17.62 10.61
CA CYS A 290 23.13 17.18 10.71
C CYS A 290 22.20 18.36 11.05
N GLY A 291 20.95 18.32 10.58
CA GLY A 291 19.83 19.11 11.12
C GLY A 291 19.57 20.50 10.54
N ILE A 292 20.55 21.14 9.89
CA ILE A 292 20.36 22.46 9.26
C ILE A 292 20.35 22.28 7.75
N ARG A 293 19.27 22.71 7.09
CA ARG A 293 19.28 22.93 5.64
C ARG A 293 20.26 24.07 5.36
N HIS A 294 21.54 23.76 5.22
CA HIS A 294 22.51 24.70 4.72
C HIS A 294 22.31 24.84 3.21
N ASP A 295 21.50 25.84 2.86
CA ASP A 295 21.59 26.69 1.68
C ASP A 295 22.47 26.12 0.54
N GLY A 296 21.85 25.40 -0.39
CA GLY A 296 22.40 25.23 -1.74
C GLY A 296 23.51 24.19 -1.96
N GLY A 297 23.85 23.35 -0.99
CA GLY A 297 24.81 22.25 -1.21
C GLY A 297 24.33 21.26 -2.28
N LYS A 298 25.14 21.00 -3.31
CA LYS A 298 24.91 19.92 -4.29
C LYS A 298 24.91 18.57 -3.55
N GLY A 299 23.71 18.14 -3.12
CA GLY A 299 23.53 17.09 -2.14
C GLY A 299 23.93 15.69 -2.61
N ILE A 300 24.34 14.87 -1.65
CA ILE A 300 24.49 13.42 -1.82
C ILE A 300 23.15 12.87 -2.33
N LEU A 301 23.21 12.00 -3.35
CA LEU A 301 22.02 11.34 -3.85
C LEU A 301 21.48 10.41 -2.76
N ALA A 302 20.27 10.68 -2.27
CA ALA A 302 19.51 9.76 -1.42
C ALA A 302 19.02 8.58 -2.29
N ASP A 303 19.95 7.77 -2.77
CA ASP A 303 19.74 6.60 -3.63
C ASP A 303 19.69 5.30 -2.83
N GLY A 304 20.18 5.31 -1.60
CA GLY A 304 20.27 4.17 -0.72
C GLY A 304 21.52 3.33 -0.91
N ASN A 305 22.51 3.79 -1.69
CA ASN A 305 23.72 3.01 -1.99
C ASN A 305 25.00 3.75 -1.57
N SER A 306 24.92 5.06 -1.39
CA SER A 306 26.07 5.89 -1.02
C SER A 306 26.25 6.05 0.49
N ILE A 307 27.48 6.34 0.91
CA ILE A 307 27.79 6.73 2.29
C ILE A 307 26.95 7.98 2.62
N ASN A 308 26.19 7.91 3.72
CA ASN A 308 25.22 8.93 4.15
C ASN A 308 24.04 9.21 3.20
N GLY A 309 23.88 8.47 2.09
CA GLY A 309 22.77 8.62 1.14
C GLY A 309 21.58 7.70 1.41
N CYS A 310 21.01 7.75 2.62
CA CYS A 310 19.86 6.91 2.98
C CYS A 310 18.62 7.25 2.14
N LYS A 311 17.93 6.22 1.62
CA LYS A 311 16.67 6.35 0.89
C LYS A 311 15.47 6.16 1.80
N SER A 312 14.57 7.13 1.83
CA SER A 312 13.26 6.99 2.50
C SER A 312 12.30 6.11 1.69
N VAL A 313 11.83 5.03 2.29
CA VAL A 313 10.76 4.15 1.78
C VAL A 313 9.61 4.17 2.77
N HIS A 314 8.39 4.44 2.31
CA HIS A 314 7.22 4.56 3.19
C HIS A 314 6.39 3.28 3.20
N LEU A 315 6.03 2.85 4.40
CA LEU A 315 5.06 1.79 4.66
C LEU A 315 3.75 2.40 5.15
N CYS A 316 2.63 2.03 4.54
CA CYS A 316 1.29 2.38 5.01
C CYS A 316 0.56 1.11 5.47
N ILE A 317 0.24 1.04 6.76
CA ILE A 317 -0.38 -0.12 7.42
C ILE A 317 -1.85 0.18 7.70
N PHE A 318 -2.76 -0.59 7.12
CA PHE A 318 -4.20 -0.40 7.29
C PHE A 318 -4.80 -1.40 8.29
N GLN A 319 -5.91 -1.03 8.92
CA GLN A 319 -6.61 -1.87 9.89
C GLN A 319 -7.04 -3.23 9.33
N THR A 320 -7.30 -3.30 8.02
CA THR A 320 -7.71 -4.52 7.34
C THR A 320 -6.61 -5.58 7.26
N GLY A 321 -5.35 -5.21 7.53
CA GLY A 321 -4.18 -6.05 7.23
C GLY A 321 -3.56 -5.75 5.87
N SER A 322 -4.17 -4.86 5.08
CA SER A 322 -3.56 -4.40 3.82
C SER A 322 -2.37 -3.49 4.10
N ILE A 323 -1.27 -3.70 3.38
CA ILE A 323 -0.04 -2.91 3.51
C ILE A 323 0.37 -2.36 2.15
N SER A 324 0.85 -1.11 2.10
CA SER A 324 1.42 -0.52 0.87
C SER A 324 2.84 -0.02 1.12
N ILE A 325 3.74 -0.34 0.20
CA ILE A 325 5.13 0.14 0.15
C ILE A 325 5.26 1.16 -0.96
N THR A 326 5.83 2.34 -0.69
CA THR A 326 6.06 3.42 -1.67
C THR A 326 7.40 4.11 -1.45
N GLY A 327 7.89 4.87 -2.44
CA GLY A 327 9.13 5.65 -2.33
C GLY A 327 10.41 4.90 -2.69
N ALA A 328 10.37 3.57 -2.79
CA ALA A 328 11.48 2.75 -3.27
C ALA A 328 11.79 3.02 -4.76
N THR A 329 13.07 2.99 -5.14
CA THR A 329 13.56 3.11 -6.53
C THR A 329 14.14 1.80 -7.06
N SER A 330 14.34 0.78 -6.22
CA SER A 330 14.80 -0.55 -6.61
C SER A 330 13.95 -1.66 -5.98
N LEU A 331 13.93 -2.85 -6.60
CA LEU A 331 13.23 -4.01 -6.03
C LEU A 331 13.90 -4.50 -4.74
N LYS A 332 15.23 -4.33 -4.62
CA LYS A 332 15.96 -4.65 -3.39
C LYS A 332 15.43 -3.87 -2.20
N GLN A 333 15.22 -2.56 -2.36
CA GLN A 333 14.60 -1.70 -1.34
C GLN A 333 13.21 -2.19 -0.94
N VAL A 334 12.37 -2.53 -1.92
CA VAL A 334 11.01 -3.06 -1.67
C VAL A 334 11.07 -4.36 -0.87
N ASN A 335 11.94 -5.29 -1.26
CA ASN A 335 12.08 -6.59 -0.60
C ASN A 335 12.63 -6.46 0.82
N THR A 336 13.61 -5.58 1.05
CA THR A 336 14.13 -5.31 2.40
C THR A 336 13.04 -4.79 3.33
N VAL A 337 12.24 -3.81 2.88
CA VAL A 337 11.14 -3.27 3.70
C VAL A 337 10.05 -4.32 3.93
N TYR A 338 9.75 -5.15 2.93
CA TYR A 338 8.81 -6.26 3.06
C TYR A 338 9.28 -7.30 4.09
N GLN A 339 10.56 -7.70 4.06
CA GLN A 339 11.16 -8.62 5.01
C GLN A 339 11.13 -8.06 6.45
N PHE A 340 11.50 -6.79 6.60
CA PHE A 340 11.41 -6.09 7.88
C PHE A 340 9.97 -6.11 8.42
N ALA A 341 8.99 -5.71 7.60
CA ALA A 341 7.59 -5.64 8.00
C ALA A 341 7.05 -7.02 8.42
N ASN A 342 7.34 -8.08 7.67
CA ASN A 342 6.90 -9.43 8.02
C ASN A 342 7.54 -9.94 9.31
N THR A 343 8.82 -9.63 9.53
CA THR A 343 9.52 -9.95 10.78
C THR A 343 8.87 -9.23 11.96
N PHE A 344 8.57 -7.94 11.79
CA PHE A 344 7.87 -7.14 12.79
C PHE A 344 6.48 -7.70 13.11
N PHE A 345 5.66 -7.99 12.09
CA PHE A 345 4.30 -8.50 12.27
C PHE A 345 4.27 -9.87 12.93
N LYS A 346 5.18 -10.78 12.53
CA LYS A 346 5.30 -12.10 13.14
C LYS A 346 5.71 -12.02 14.60
N LYS A 347 6.69 -11.18 14.92
CA LYS A 347 7.18 -10.98 16.29
C LYS A 347 6.12 -10.38 17.23
N HIS A 348 5.28 -9.47 16.74
CA HIS A 348 4.30 -8.74 17.54
C HIS A 348 2.85 -9.22 17.36
N PHE A 349 2.65 -10.36 16.71
CA PHE A 349 1.33 -10.82 16.26
C PHE A 349 0.26 -10.79 17.36
N SER A 350 0.56 -11.37 18.53
CA SER A 350 -0.35 -11.45 19.67
C SER A 350 -0.77 -10.08 20.21
N GLU A 351 0.12 -9.08 20.13
CA GLU A 351 -0.15 -7.71 20.58
C GLU A 351 -1.03 -6.96 19.58
N ILE A 352 -0.76 -7.14 18.28
CA ILE A 352 -1.30 -6.30 17.22
C ILE A 352 -2.55 -6.85 16.54
N ILE A 353 -2.88 -8.13 16.69
CA ILE A 353 -4.09 -8.70 16.07
C ILE A 353 -5.35 -8.06 16.67
N GLN A 354 -6.27 -7.61 15.80
CA GLN A 354 -7.57 -7.08 16.20
C GLN A 354 -8.64 -8.15 16.11
N LEU A 355 -8.97 -8.78 17.24
CA LEU A 355 -10.10 -9.69 17.32
C LEU A 355 -11.40 -8.90 17.11
N LYS A 356 -12.33 -9.43 16.30
CA LYS A 356 -13.62 -8.80 16.07
C LYS A 356 -14.45 -8.84 17.36
N SER A 357 -14.95 -7.68 17.78
CA SER A 357 -15.80 -7.52 18.97
C SER A 357 -17.10 -8.35 18.90
N ASP A 358 -17.62 -8.62 17.69
CA ASP A 358 -18.91 -9.30 17.53
C ASP A 358 -18.85 -10.78 17.92
N GLU A 359 -17.68 -11.42 17.88
CA GLU A 359 -17.50 -12.80 18.36
C GLU A 359 -17.43 -12.87 19.90
N ILE A 360 -16.97 -11.79 20.55
CA ILE A 360 -16.86 -11.67 22.02
C ILE A 360 -18.19 -11.21 22.64
N ILE A 361 -18.98 -10.40 21.91
CA ILE A 361 -20.25 -9.85 22.41
C ILE A 361 -21.42 -10.85 22.21
N ASN A 362 -21.49 -11.57 21.09
CA ASN A 362 -22.51 -12.61 20.89
C ASN A 362 -22.34 -13.81 21.84
N THR A 363 -21.10 -14.09 22.25
CA THR A 363 -20.83 -15.14 23.24
C THR A 363 -21.28 -14.74 24.64
N LYS A 364 -21.11 -13.48 25.05
CA LYS A 364 -21.54 -13.00 26.38
C LYS A 364 -23.05 -12.71 26.51
N LYS A 365 -23.72 -12.23 25.45
CA LYS A 365 -25.18 -11.98 25.47
C LYS A 365 -26.03 -13.24 25.59
N ASN A 366 -25.51 -14.40 25.19
CA ASN A 366 -26.21 -15.68 25.24
C ASN A 366 -25.85 -16.54 26.47
N MET A 367 -25.04 -16.03 27.39
CA MET A 367 -24.64 -16.74 28.60
C MET A 367 -25.63 -16.48 29.73
N LYS A 368 -26.11 -17.56 30.36
CA LYS A 368 -26.90 -17.46 31.59
C LYS A 368 -26.03 -16.88 32.71
N PRO A 369 -26.60 -16.16 33.70
CA PRO A 369 -25.83 -15.45 34.74
C PRO A 369 -24.76 -16.30 35.46
N TYR A 370 -25.05 -17.57 35.75
CA TYR A 370 -24.09 -18.48 36.38
C TYR A 370 -22.87 -18.79 35.51
N GLN A 371 -23.03 -18.79 34.18
CA GLN A 371 -21.93 -19.04 33.25
C GLN A 371 -20.97 -17.85 33.18
N ILE A 372 -21.48 -16.64 33.41
CA ILE A 372 -20.67 -15.41 33.51
C ILE A 372 -19.85 -15.45 34.81
N LEU A 373 -20.47 -15.90 35.91
CA LEU A 373 -19.80 -16.05 37.20
C LEU A 373 -18.66 -17.08 37.15
N LEU A 374 -18.91 -18.26 36.57
CA LEU A 374 -17.93 -19.34 36.44
C LEU A 374 -16.78 -19.01 35.48
N SER A 375 -16.98 -18.12 34.52
CA SER A 375 -15.91 -17.71 33.57
C SER A 375 -14.80 -16.85 34.20
N ARG A 376 -14.94 -16.47 35.47
CA ARG A 376 -13.96 -15.65 36.20
C ARG A 376 -12.98 -16.48 37.02
N TYR A 377 -13.19 -17.79 37.11
CA TYR A 377 -12.39 -18.71 37.89
C TYR A 377 -11.64 -19.66 36.95
N ASP A 378 -10.46 -20.10 37.35
CA ASP A 378 -9.70 -21.13 36.65
C ASP A 378 -10.43 -22.50 36.67
N GLU A 379 -10.01 -23.40 35.79
CA GLU A 379 -10.65 -24.70 35.58
C GLU A 379 -10.65 -25.57 36.84
N GLU A 380 -9.57 -25.49 37.63
CA GLU A 380 -9.39 -26.24 38.87
C GLU A 380 -10.41 -25.82 39.93
N THR A 381 -10.59 -24.50 40.11
CA THR A 381 -11.58 -23.92 41.02
C THR A 381 -13.02 -24.27 40.62
N VAL A 382 -13.32 -24.27 39.32
CA VAL A 382 -14.65 -24.63 38.82
C VAL A 382 -14.95 -26.11 39.04
N ASN A 383 -13.97 -27.00 38.83
CA ASN A 383 -14.13 -28.44 39.05
C ASN A 383 -14.35 -28.74 40.54
N LEU A 384 -13.58 -28.13 41.43
CA LEU A 384 -13.74 -28.27 42.88
C LEU A 384 -15.15 -27.89 43.37
N PHE A 385 -15.74 -26.84 42.80
CA PHE A 385 -17.12 -26.45 43.11
C PHE A 385 -18.13 -27.53 42.75
N PHE A 386 -17.99 -28.17 41.57
CA PHE A 386 -18.90 -29.23 41.16
C PHE A 386 -18.73 -30.49 42.00
N ASP A 387 -17.50 -30.89 42.30
CA ASP A 387 -17.21 -32.04 43.17
C ASP A 387 -17.82 -31.83 44.57
N THR A 388 -17.72 -30.60 45.09
CA THR A 388 -18.33 -30.23 46.38
C THR A 388 -19.85 -30.31 46.34
N MET A 389 -20.47 -29.82 45.26
CA MET A 389 -21.93 -29.88 45.09
C MET A 389 -22.43 -31.33 44.96
N GLU A 390 -21.73 -32.18 44.23
CA GLU A 390 -22.07 -33.61 44.13
C GLU A 390 -21.94 -34.31 45.49
N HIS A 391 -20.91 -33.97 46.27
CA HIS A 391 -20.71 -34.50 47.61
C HIS A 391 -21.84 -34.07 48.58
N ILE A 392 -22.25 -32.80 48.55
CA ILE A 392 -23.38 -32.29 49.35
C ILE A 392 -24.68 -33.04 49.00
N ILE A 393 -24.97 -33.22 47.70
CA ILE A 393 -26.16 -33.95 47.25
C ILE A 393 -26.11 -35.41 47.74
N LYS A 394 -24.93 -36.02 47.78
CA LYS A 394 -24.74 -37.39 48.28
C LYS A 394 -24.98 -37.50 49.79
N ILE A 395 -24.52 -36.51 50.57
CA ILE A 395 -24.76 -36.44 52.02
C ILE A 395 -26.25 -36.25 52.30
N GLU A 396 -26.93 -35.36 51.57
CA GLU A 396 -28.38 -35.17 51.74
C GLU A 396 -29.14 -36.47 51.49
N LYS A 397 -28.79 -37.23 50.44
CA LYS A 397 -29.41 -38.55 50.16
C LYS A 397 -29.26 -39.56 51.31
N GLN A 398 -28.14 -39.55 52.02
CA GLN A 398 -27.90 -40.44 53.16
C GLN A 398 -28.62 -40.00 54.43
N SER A 399 -29.04 -38.73 54.50
CA SER A 399 -29.77 -38.16 55.65
C SER A 399 -31.28 -38.39 55.58
N TYR A 400 -31.79 -38.81 54.40
CA TYR A 400 -33.21 -39.10 54.13
C TYR A 400 -33.51 -40.59 53.92
N THR A 401 -32.53 -41.46 54.18
CA THR A 401 -32.67 -42.92 54.31
C THR A 401 -32.40 -43.31 55.74
#